data_AF-A0A6G2DGG1-F1
#
_entry.id   AF-A0A6G2DGG1-F1
#
_cell.length_a   1.000
_cell.length_b   1.000
_cell.length_c   1.000
_cell.angle_alpha   90.00
_cell.angle_beta   90.00
_cell.angle_gamma   90.00
#
_symmetry.space_group_name_H-M   'P 1'
#
loop_
_entity.id
_entity.type
_entity.pdbx_description
1 polymer ?
#
loop_
_entity_poly.entity_id
_entity_poly.type
_entity_poly.pdbx_seq_one_letter_code
_entity_poly.pdbx_strand_id
1 'polypeptide(L)'
;SEESEMKFDVVIGNPPYQETGEARDEPIYHYFIDEAYKIADKSILITPARFLFKAGQTPKNWMEKMLEDKHLKVQFYELKSGKVFTGTDIKG
;
A
#
# COMPACT_ATOMS: atom_id res chain seq x y z
N SER A 1 -5.98 -4.38 30.55
CA SER A 1 -4.64 -4.80 30.08
C SER A 1 -3.97 -3.53 29.61
N GLU A 2 -2.86 -3.15 30.22
CA GLU A 2 -2.01 -2.08 29.67
C GLU A 2 -1.34 -2.66 28.42
N GLU A 3 -1.95 -2.43 27.25
CA GLU A 3 -1.22 -2.59 25.99
C GLU A 3 -0.10 -1.54 26.03
N SER A 4 1.14 -1.99 26.20
CA SER A 4 2.28 -1.10 26.05
C SER A 4 2.23 -0.54 24.63
N GLU A 5 2.15 0.77 24.50
CA GLU A 5 2.24 1.48 23.23
C GLU A 5 3.47 0.96 22.46
N MET A 6 3.26 0.27 21.35
CA MET A 6 4.35 -0.28 20.55
C MET A 6 5.17 0.88 19.99
N LYS A 7 6.45 0.95 20.36
CA LYS A 7 7.35 2.07 19.99
C LYS A 7 8.02 1.82 18.64
N PHE A 8 7.26 1.81 17.56
CA PHE A 8 7.86 1.80 16.23
C PHE A 8 8.01 3.23 15.70
N ASP A 9 9.26 3.65 15.51
CA ASP A 9 9.54 4.95 14.87
C ASP A 9 9.22 4.93 13.37
N VAL A 10 9.36 3.76 12.73
CA VAL A 10 9.20 3.58 11.28
C VAL A 10 8.69 2.17 10.94
N VAL A 11 7.75 2.08 9.99
CA VAL A 11 7.38 0.83 9.31
C VAL A 11 7.96 0.82 7.89
N ILE A 12 8.70 -0.24 7.54
CA ILE A 12 9.19 -0.46 6.17
C ILE A 12 8.71 -1.81 5.69
N GLY A 13 8.13 -1.89 4.49
CA GLY A 13 7.56 -3.15 4.03
C GLY A 13 7.27 -3.24 2.54
N ASN A 14 7.23 -4.49 2.06
CA ASN A 14 6.66 -4.87 0.78
C ASN A 14 5.41 -5.72 1.06
N PRO A 15 4.26 -5.11 1.38
CA PRO A 15 3.08 -5.86 1.78
C PRO A 15 2.58 -6.76 0.64
N PRO A 16 1.82 -7.82 0.96
CA PRO A 16 1.05 -8.55 -0.03
C PRO A 16 0.15 -7.60 -0.84
N TYR A 17 0.10 -7.79 -2.16
CA TYR A 17 -0.63 -6.86 -3.04
C TYR A 17 -2.10 -7.24 -3.21
N GLN A 18 -2.39 -8.53 -3.24
CA GLN A 18 -3.72 -9.04 -3.53
C GLN A 18 -3.99 -10.36 -2.80
N GLU A 19 -5.26 -10.65 -2.58
CA GLU A 19 -5.76 -11.96 -2.18
C GLU A 19 -6.61 -12.58 -3.28
N THR A 20 -6.70 -13.91 -3.29
CA THR A 20 -7.54 -14.63 -4.24
C THR A 20 -9.01 -14.35 -3.93
N GLY A 21 -9.69 -13.65 -4.84
CA GLY A 21 -11.14 -13.46 -4.79
C GLY A 21 -11.89 -14.49 -5.64
N GLU A 22 -13.22 -14.51 -5.52
CA GLU A 22 -14.06 -15.48 -6.26
C GLU A 22 -14.07 -15.24 -7.77
N ALA A 23 -14.15 -13.98 -8.20
CA ALA A 23 -14.20 -13.60 -9.62
C ALA A 23 -12.85 -13.07 -10.15
N ARG A 24 -12.08 -12.41 -9.29
CA ARG A 24 -10.75 -11.86 -9.57
C ARG A 24 -10.03 -11.58 -8.27
N ASP A 25 -8.71 -11.48 -8.32
CA ASP A 25 -7.91 -11.08 -7.18
C ASP A 25 -8.30 -9.67 -6.70
N GLU A 26 -8.39 -9.51 -5.37
CA GLU A 26 -8.76 -8.26 -4.71
C GLU A 26 -7.52 -7.61 -4.07
N PRO A 27 -7.35 -6.29 -4.18
CA PRO A 27 -6.22 -5.62 -3.57
C PRO A 27 -6.35 -5.70 -2.04
N ILE A 28 -5.24 -6.00 -1.36
CA ILE A 28 -5.19 -6.02 0.11
C ILE A 28 -4.17 -5.06 0.70
N TYR A 29 -3.29 -4.50 -0.13
CA TYR A 29 -2.21 -3.60 0.31
C TYR A 29 -2.72 -2.35 1.05
N HIS A 30 -3.96 -1.90 0.80
CA HIS A 30 -4.53 -0.72 1.46
C HIS A 30 -4.76 -0.96 2.95
N TYR A 31 -5.09 -2.19 3.36
CA TYR A 31 -5.17 -2.57 4.76
C TYR A 31 -3.80 -2.47 5.46
N PHE A 32 -2.74 -2.92 4.79
CA PHE A 32 -1.38 -2.82 5.33
C PHE A 32 -0.89 -1.37 5.44
N ILE A 33 -1.27 -0.50 4.49
CA ILE A 33 -0.99 0.94 4.60
C ILE A 33 -1.69 1.53 5.83
N ASP A 34 -2.99 1.26 6.01
CA ASP A 34 -3.74 1.79 7.14
C ASP A 34 -3.21 1.29 8.49
N GLU A 35 -2.79 0.01 8.60
CA GLU A 35 -2.16 -0.50 9.82
C GLU A 35 -0.77 0.11 10.05
N ALA A 36 0.03 0.29 9.00
CA ALA A 36 1.34 0.94 9.13
C ALA A 36 1.20 2.38 9.68
N TYR A 37 0.16 3.10 9.27
CA TYR A 37 -0.13 4.46 9.75
C TYR A 37 -0.56 4.50 11.22
N LYS A 38 -1.11 3.41 11.77
CA LYS A 38 -1.49 3.32 13.19
C LYS A 38 -0.30 2.99 14.10
N ILE A 39 0.69 2.28 13.55
CA ILE A 39 1.77 1.68 14.32
C ILE A 39 3.01 2.59 14.39
N ALA A 40 3.23 3.46 13.39
CA ALA A 40 4.40 4.34 13.36
C ALA A 40 4.10 5.71 12.73
N ASP A 41 4.85 6.72 13.17
CA ASP A 41 4.80 8.10 12.63
C ASP A 41 5.27 8.19 11.17
N LYS A 42 6.05 7.21 10.71
CA LYS A 42 6.58 7.14 9.34
C LYS A 42 6.42 5.74 8.77
N SER A 43 6.02 5.66 7.52
CA SER A 43 5.99 4.40 6.78
C SER A 43 6.56 4.54 5.37
N ILE A 44 7.27 3.51 4.93
CA ILE A 44 7.77 3.37 3.55
C ILE A 44 7.34 1.99 3.04
N LEU A 45 6.38 1.99 2.13
CA LEU A 45 5.78 0.78 1.60
C LEU A 45 5.95 0.70 0.10
N ILE A 46 6.28 -0.49 -0.41
CA ILE A 46 6.28 -0.77 -1.85
C ILE A 46 4.91 -1.36 -2.21
N THR A 47 4.12 -0.66 -3.02
CA THR A 47 2.76 -1.08 -3.38
C THR A 47 2.47 -0.82 -4.86
N PRO A 48 1.46 -1.49 -5.45
CA PRO A 48 0.92 -1.09 -6.73
C PRO A 48 0.36 0.34 -6.68
N ALA A 49 0.63 1.12 -7.72
CA ALA A 49 0.34 2.54 -7.75
C ALA A 49 -1.01 2.91 -8.39
N ARG A 50 -1.90 1.93 -8.64
CA ARG A 50 -3.18 2.14 -9.35
C ARG A 50 -4.05 3.22 -8.71
N PHE A 51 -4.08 3.27 -7.37
CA PHE A 51 -4.90 4.23 -6.62
C PHE A 51 -4.51 5.69 -6.90
N LEU A 52 -3.24 5.97 -7.27
CA LEU A 52 -2.79 7.32 -7.66
C LEU A 52 -3.55 7.86 -8.87
N PHE A 53 -4.08 6.96 -9.70
CA PHE A 53 -4.82 7.29 -10.91
C PHE A 53 -6.32 7.05 -10.77
N LYS A 54 -6.83 6.89 -9.54
CA LYS A 54 -8.22 6.50 -9.24
C LYS A 54 -8.64 5.21 -9.96
N ALA A 55 -7.67 4.31 -10.17
CA ALA A 55 -7.84 3.04 -10.83
C ALA A 55 -7.59 1.88 -9.86
N GLY A 56 -7.94 0.67 -10.29
CA GLY A 56 -7.88 -0.51 -9.44
C GLY A 56 -9.18 -0.74 -8.67
N GLN A 57 -9.09 -1.49 -7.57
CA GLN A 57 -10.28 -1.93 -6.82
C GLN A 57 -10.23 -1.57 -5.34
N THR A 58 -9.26 -0.75 -4.91
CA THR A 58 -9.30 -0.21 -3.55
C THR A 58 -10.55 0.66 -3.36
N PRO A 59 -11.17 0.68 -2.18
CA PRO A 59 -12.40 1.45 -1.94
C PRO A 59 -12.27 2.92 -2.36
N LYS A 60 -13.31 3.47 -3.00
CA LYS A 60 -13.28 4.84 -3.55
C LYS A 60 -12.96 5.89 -2.49
N ASN A 61 -13.62 5.80 -1.33
CA ASN A 61 -13.38 6.67 -0.18
C ASN A 61 -11.94 6.57 0.33
N TRP A 62 -11.34 5.37 0.30
CA TRP A 62 -9.94 5.17 0.67
C TRP A 62 -9.01 5.83 -0.35
N MET A 63 -9.27 5.70 -1.65
CA MET A 63 -8.47 6.38 -2.68
C MET A 63 -8.53 7.91 -2.52
N GLU A 64 -9.72 8.47 -2.30
CA GLU A 64 -9.92 9.90 -2.07
C GLU A 64 -9.14 10.38 -0.84
N LYS A 65 -9.25 9.66 0.29
CA LYS A 65 -8.47 9.90 1.52
C LYS A 65 -6.96 9.95 1.21
N MET A 66 -6.44 8.95 0.49
CA MET A 66 -5.00 8.88 0.20
C MET A 66 -4.54 9.97 -0.77
N LEU A 67 -5.36 10.35 -1.75
CA LEU A 67 -5.04 11.41 -2.72
C LEU A 67 -5.10 12.81 -2.09
N GLU A 68 -5.90 12.99 -1.04
CA GLU A 68 -6.00 14.24 -0.27
C GLU A 68 -4.94 14.34 0.85
N ASP A 69 -4.24 13.24 1.15
CA ASP A 69 -3.23 13.21 2.20
C ASP A 69 -1.96 13.96 1.79
N LYS A 70 -1.77 15.16 2.36
CA LYS A 70 -0.58 16.00 2.16
C LYS A 70 0.74 15.37 2.64
N HIS A 71 0.68 14.32 3.45
CA HIS A 71 1.85 13.61 3.96
C HIS A 71 2.26 12.44 3.06
N LEU A 72 1.38 11.96 2.18
CA LEU A 72 1.69 10.94 1.18
C LEU A 72 2.68 11.49 0.15
N LYS A 73 3.77 10.76 -0.09
CA LYS A 73 4.77 11.12 -1.11
C LYS A 73 5.23 9.90 -1.89
N VAL A 74 5.26 10.02 -3.22
CA VAL A 74 5.83 9.00 -4.11
C VAL A 74 7.32 9.25 -4.24
N GLN A 75 8.14 8.44 -3.54
CA GLN A 75 9.60 8.55 -3.60
C GLN A 75 10.19 7.91 -4.87
N PHE A 76 9.55 6.85 -5.37
CA PHE A 76 9.98 6.11 -6.54
C PHE A 76 8.76 5.54 -7.26
N TYR A 77 8.76 5.60 -8.59
CA TYR A 77 7.70 5.07 -9.43
C TYR A 77 8.32 4.43 -10.67
N GLU A 78 7.95 3.18 -10.93
CA GLU A 78 8.34 2.46 -12.14
C GLU A 78 7.10 1.77 -12.72
N LEU A 79 6.86 2.02 -14.01
CA LEU A 79 5.71 1.48 -14.74
C LEU A 79 5.85 -0.02 -15.01
N LYS A 80 7.07 -0.50 -15.22
CA LYS A 80 7.34 -1.91 -15.53
C LYS A 80 7.90 -2.60 -14.30
N SER A 81 7.02 -3.28 -13.57
CA SER A 81 7.36 -4.03 -12.34
C SER A 81 8.56 -4.97 -12.51
N GLY A 82 8.71 -5.62 -13.67
CA GLY A 82 9.85 -6.49 -14.00
C GLY A 82 11.23 -5.83 -13.96
N LYS A 83 11.34 -4.49 -13.95
CA LYS A 83 12.63 -3.79 -13.75
C LYS A 83 13.04 -3.72 -12.27
N VAL A 84 12.09 -3.86 -11.35
CA VAL A 84 12.33 -3.86 -9.90
C VAL A 84 12.30 -5.28 -9.37
N PHE A 85 11.27 -6.05 -9.77
CA PHE A 85 11.04 -7.43 -9.37
C PHE A 85 11.23 -8.35 -10.58
N THR A 86 12.49 -8.68 -10.87
CA THR A 86 12.86 -9.53 -12.02
C THR A 86 12.09 -10.85 -11.99
N GLY A 87 11.50 -11.25 -13.12
CA GLY A 87 10.75 -12.50 -13.25
C GLY A 87 9.35 -12.48 -12.62
N THR A 88 8.89 -11.35 -12.08
CA THR A 88 7.54 -11.18 -11.55
C THR A 88 6.72 -10.28 -12.48
N ASP A 89 5.62 -10.81 -13.03
CA ASP A 89 4.61 -9.98 -13.71
C ASP A 89 3.59 -9.47 -12.68
N ILE A 90 3.89 -8.32 -12.07
CA ILE A 90 2.92 -7.65 -11.21
C ILE A 90 2.03 -6.81 -12.11
N LYS A 91 0.80 -7.27 -12.32
CA LYS A 91 -0.23 -6.57 -13.08
C LYS A 91 -0.81 -5.44 -12.22
N GLY A 92 -0.20 -4.25 -12.29
CA GLY A 92 -0.50 -3.07 -11.47
C GLY A 92 -0.39 -1.79 -12.26
#